data_AF-A0AAN8IE69-F1
#
_entry.id   AF-A0AAN8IE69-F1
#
_cell.length_a   1.000
_cell.length_b   1.000
_cell.length_c   1.000
_cell.angle_alpha   90.00
_cell.angle_beta   90.00
_cell.angle_gamma   90.00
#
_symmetry.space_group_name_H-M   'P 1'
#
loop_
_entity.id
_entity.type
_entity.pdbx_description
1 polymer ?
#
loop_
_entity_poly.entity_id
_entity_poly.type
_entity_poly.pdbx_seq_one_letter_code
_entity_poly.pdbx_strand_id
1 'polypeptide(L)'
;MGLLQIPDEMLTILLLACAAWHFTHAFATFGPPKLLVQPPEEVWYQLDENLSPHARPTLKCQASENAESFVWYKNGEQLEIGGDIEWVRAGQSGSIQFLKPKRSHEGYYQCFVSNIFGTAVSNKVHLRLGGLFTFFHFFFVIF
;
A
#
# COMPACT_ATOMS: atom_id res chain seq x y z
N MET A 1 38.85 36.32 -0.54
CA MET A 1 37.75 35.39 -0.21
C MET A 1 37.42 35.59 1.26
N GLY A 2 36.51 36.51 1.57
CA GLY A 2 36.03 36.71 2.94
C GLY A 2 34.95 35.68 3.24
N LEU A 3 35.14 34.87 4.28
CA LEU A 3 34.11 33.98 4.77
C LEU A 3 32.97 34.85 5.32
N LEU A 4 31.76 34.64 4.81
CA LEU A 4 30.55 35.27 5.32
C LEU A 4 30.37 34.81 6.77
N GLN A 5 30.66 35.69 7.73
CA GLN A 5 30.54 35.39 9.15
C GLN A 5 29.07 35.48 9.54
N ILE A 6 28.45 34.33 9.81
CA ILE A 6 27.06 34.24 10.26
C ILE A 6 27.01 34.80 11.69
N PRO A 7 26.14 35.77 12.00
CA PRO A 7 25.98 36.29 13.37
C PRO A 7 25.57 35.18 14.35
N ASP A 8 26.11 35.17 15.57
CA ASP A 8 25.81 34.13 16.58
C ASP A 8 24.30 34.01 16.90
N GLU A 9 23.56 35.11 16.82
CA GLU A 9 22.10 35.16 16.95
C GLU A 9 21.38 34.38 15.83
N MET A 10 21.92 34.42 14.61
CA MET A 10 21.38 33.65 13.48
C MET A 10 21.68 32.16 13.64
N LEU A 11 22.84 31.81 14.21
CA LEU A 11 23.21 30.43 14.48
C LEU A 11 22.31 29.80 15.56
N THR A 12 22.03 30.53 16.65
CA THR A 12 21.13 30.05 17.71
C THR A 12 19.69 29.88 17.22
N ILE A 13 19.16 30.80 16.41
CA ILE A 13 17.83 30.68 15.80
C ILE A 13 17.76 29.45 14.88
N LEU A 14 18.78 29.21 14.05
CA LEU A 14 18.86 28.04 13.18
C LEU A 14 18.89 26.72 13.98
N LEU A 15 19.64 26.68 15.08
CA LEU A 15 19.71 25.51 15.96
C LEU A 15 18.37 25.25 16.68
N LEU A 16 17.68 26.28 17.16
CA LEU A 16 16.36 26.15 17.78
C LEU A 16 15.30 25.69 16.78
N ALA A 17 15.31 26.25 15.56
CA ALA A 17 14.43 25.83 14.48
C ALA A 17 14.67 24.35 14.09
N CYS A 18 15.94 23.95 14.03
CA CYS A 18 16.32 22.55 13.79
C CYS A 18 15.84 21.64 14.93
N ALA A 19 16.10 22.01 16.19
CA ALA A 19 15.64 21.25 17.35
C ALA A 19 14.12 21.10 17.39
N ALA A 20 13.38 22.17 17.09
CA ALA A 20 11.91 22.13 16.98
C ALA A 20 11.44 21.23 15.84
N TRP A 21 12.11 21.25 14.68
CA TRP A 21 11.84 20.35 13.55
C TRP A 21 12.11 18.87 13.88
N HIS A 22 13.20 18.59 14.61
CA HIS A 22 13.50 17.23 15.09
C HIS A 22 12.48 16.75 16.12
N PHE A 23 12.04 17.64 17.02
CA PHE A 23 11.05 17.32 18.05
C PHE A 23 9.69 16.95 17.44
N THR A 24 9.23 17.66 16.40
CA THR A 24 7.96 17.36 15.73
C THR A 24 8.00 16.05 14.93
N HIS A 25 9.14 15.74 14.28
CA HIS A 25 9.33 14.45 13.60
C HIS A 25 9.34 13.26 14.56
N ALA A 26 9.87 13.42 15.77
CA ALA A 26 9.95 12.35 16.76
C ALA A 26 8.57 11.87 17.26
N PHE A 27 7.54 12.72 17.25
CA PHE A 27 6.19 12.30 17.65
C PHE A 27 5.49 11.45 16.60
N ALA A 28 5.84 11.59 15.32
CA ALA A 28 5.21 10.83 14.24
C ALA A 28 5.56 9.34 14.27
N THR A 29 6.67 8.98 14.92
CA THR A 29 7.12 7.59 15.05
C THR A 29 6.62 6.88 16.30
N PHE A 30 6.11 7.64 17.28
CA PHE A 30 5.69 7.09 18.56
C PHE A 30 4.26 6.53 18.48
N GLY A 31 4.13 5.21 18.71
CA GLY A 31 2.85 4.49 18.68
C GLY A 31 2.69 3.57 17.46
N PRO A 32 1.55 2.87 17.36
CA PRO A 32 1.29 1.95 16.26
C PRO A 32 1.23 2.69 14.91
N PRO A 33 1.54 2.01 13.79
CA PRO A 33 1.49 2.61 12.48
C PRO A 33 0.05 3.03 12.13
N LYS A 34 -0.09 4.13 11.39
CA LYS A 34 -1.39 4.62 10.91
C LYS A 34 -1.57 4.23 9.46
N LEU A 35 -2.74 3.70 9.11
CA LEU A 35 -3.09 3.42 7.73
C LEU A 35 -3.46 4.73 7.01
N LEU A 36 -2.69 5.08 6.00
CA LEU A 36 -2.87 6.28 5.18
C LEU A 36 -3.74 5.98 3.96
N VAL A 37 -3.55 4.81 3.35
CA VAL A 37 -4.35 4.32 2.23
C VAL A 37 -4.72 2.88 2.48
N GLN A 38 -6.01 2.57 2.33
CA GLN A 38 -6.58 1.26 2.54
C GLN A 38 -7.22 0.76 1.24
N PRO A 39 -7.42 -0.56 1.09
CA PRO A 39 -8.14 -1.05 -0.06
C PRO A 39 -9.63 -0.68 0.06
N PRO A 40 -10.35 -0.55 -1.06
CA PRO A 40 -11.80 -0.44 -1.05
C PRO A 40 -12.44 -1.75 -0.58
N GLU A 41 -13.76 -1.77 -0.42
CA GLU A 41 -14.49 -2.99 -0.03
C GLU A 41 -14.39 -4.09 -1.11
N GLU A 42 -14.38 -3.70 -2.38
CA GLU A 42 -14.31 -4.64 -3.52
C GLU A 42 -13.32 -4.15 -4.58
N VAL A 43 -12.57 -5.10 -5.15
CA VAL A 43 -11.71 -4.88 -6.32
C VAL A 43 -12.05 -5.95 -7.35
N TRP A 44 -12.35 -5.54 -8.57
CA TRP A 44 -12.65 -6.45 -9.67
C TRP A 44 -11.42 -6.66 -10.54
N TYR A 45 -11.21 -7.89 -11.03
CA TYR A 45 -10.11 -8.20 -11.95
C TYR A 45 -10.55 -9.12 -13.08
N GLN A 46 -9.79 -9.15 -14.17
CA GLN A 46 -10.03 -10.04 -15.31
C GLN A 46 -8.86 -11.01 -15.50
N LEU A 47 -9.13 -12.15 -16.14
CA LEU A 47 -8.10 -13.11 -16.53
C LEU A 47 -7.47 -12.67 -17.85
N ASP A 48 -6.59 -11.69 -17.79
CA ASP A 48 -5.76 -11.28 -18.91
C ASP A 48 -4.30 -11.30 -18.46
N GLU A 49 -3.49 -12.11 -19.14
CA GLU A 49 -2.05 -12.25 -18.84
C GLU A 49 -1.22 -11.14 -19.49
N ASN A 50 -1.78 -10.40 -20.44
CA ASN A 50 -1.12 -9.30 -21.16
C ASN A 50 -1.53 -7.92 -20.64
N LEU A 51 -2.02 -7.84 -19.40
CA LEU A 51 -2.38 -6.57 -18.77
C LEU A 51 -1.20 -5.61 -18.72
N SER A 52 -1.43 -4.39 -19.22
CA SER A 52 -0.55 -3.25 -18.94
C SER A 52 -0.33 -3.13 -17.43
N PRO A 53 0.86 -2.71 -16.95
CA PRO A 53 1.12 -2.53 -15.53
C PRO A 53 0.08 -1.68 -14.77
N HIS A 54 -0.56 -0.75 -15.47
CA HIS A 54 -1.60 0.12 -14.90
C HIS A 54 -2.97 -0.57 -14.77
N ALA A 55 -3.22 -1.62 -15.54
CA ALA A 55 -4.47 -2.40 -15.53
C ALA A 55 -4.40 -3.62 -14.60
N ARG A 56 -3.23 -3.93 -14.05
CA ARG A 56 -3.05 -5.03 -13.10
C ARG A 56 -3.81 -4.74 -11.80
N PRO A 57 -4.61 -5.70 -11.31
CA PRO A 57 -5.36 -5.49 -10.08
C PRO A 57 -4.39 -5.29 -8.92
N THR A 58 -4.68 -4.31 -8.08
CA THR A 58 -3.78 -3.84 -7.02
C THR A 58 -4.56 -3.65 -5.74
N LEU A 59 -4.09 -4.25 -4.66
CA LEU A 59 -4.63 -4.01 -3.32
C LEU A 59 -3.75 -2.97 -2.63
N LYS A 60 -4.31 -1.80 -2.34
CA LYS A 60 -3.57 -0.69 -1.74
C LYS A 60 -3.46 -0.89 -0.23
N CYS A 61 -2.26 -0.74 0.30
CA CYS A 61 -2.00 -0.65 1.73
C CYS A 61 -0.79 0.27 1.92
N GLN A 62 -1.03 1.49 2.40
CA GLN A 62 0.02 2.45 2.71
C GLN A 62 -0.14 2.88 4.16
N ALA A 63 0.97 2.97 4.86
CA ALA A 63 1.01 3.33 6.26
C ALA A 63 2.00 4.47 6.50
N SER A 64 2.00 5.01 7.71
CA SER A 64 2.99 5.96 8.18
C SER A 64 4.41 5.38 8.14
N GLU A 65 5.42 6.26 8.13
CA GLU A 65 6.83 5.89 7.96
C GLU A 65 7.39 5.00 9.09
N ASN A 66 6.72 4.96 10.24
CA ASN A 66 7.08 4.11 11.36
C ASN A 66 6.56 2.66 11.24
N ALA A 67 6.05 2.27 10.07
CA ALA A 67 5.71 0.90 9.74
C ALA A 67 6.98 0.08 9.45
N GLU A 68 7.15 -1.04 10.14
CA GLU A 68 8.33 -1.89 10.00
C GLU A 68 8.05 -3.15 9.16
N SER A 69 6.83 -3.67 9.23
CA SER A 69 6.43 -4.86 8.50
C SER A 69 5.00 -4.78 7.95
N PHE A 70 4.82 -5.42 6.80
CA PHE A 70 3.55 -5.56 6.10
C PHE A 70 3.28 -7.05 5.85
N VAL A 71 2.11 -7.53 6.23
CA VAL A 71 1.68 -8.91 6.02
C VAL A 71 0.28 -8.90 5.44
N TRP A 72 0.06 -9.66 4.38
CA TRP A 72 -1.29 -9.87 3.84
C TRP A 72 -1.83 -11.22 4.31
N TYR A 73 -3.13 -11.24 4.58
CA TYR A 73 -3.88 -12.47 4.79
C TYR A 73 -4.90 -12.61 3.69
N LYS A 74 -5.06 -13.82 3.17
CA LYS A 74 -6.12 -14.22 2.25
C LYS A 74 -7.00 -15.25 2.93
N ASN A 75 -8.29 -14.95 3.06
CA ASN A 75 -9.28 -15.83 3.70
C ASN A 75 -8.87 -16.30 5.11
N GLY A 76 -8.11 -15.48 5.84
CA GLY A 76 -7.62 -15.77 7.18
C GLY A 76 -6.28 -16.51 7.24
N GLU A 77 -5.71 -16.92 6.11
CA GLU A 77 -4.38 -17.53 6.02
C GLU A 77 -3.35 -16.50 5.56
N GLN A 78 -2.13 -16.55 6.08
CA GLN A 78 -1.06 -15.65 5.66
C GLN A 78 -0.75 -15.88 4.17
N LEU A 79 -0.72 -14.79 3.41
CA LEU A 79 -0.43 -14.81 1.98
C LEU A 79 1.08 -14.65 1.76
N GLU A 80 1.69 -15.65 1.15
CA GLU A 80 3.05 -15.55 0.65
C GLU A 80 3.08 -14.70 -0.63
N ILE A 81 3.93 -13.66 -0.63
CA ILE A 81 4.06 -12.74 -1.75
C ILE A 81 5.24 -13.17 -2.62
N GLY A 82 4.93 -13.62 -3.83
CA GLY A 82 5.89 -14.03 -4.84
C GLY A 82 5.20 -14.68 -6.03
N GLY A 83 5.98 -15.00 -7.07
CA GLY A 83 5.47 -15.59 -8.30
C GLY A 83 4.58 -14.62 -9.08
N ASP A 84 3.26 -14.77 -8.95
CA ASP A 84 2.27 -13.95 -9.67
C ASP A 84 1.77 -12.73 -8.88
N ILE A 85 2.28 -12.51 -7.66
CA ILE A 85 1.96 -11.37 -6.80
C ILE A 85 3.27 -10.69 -6.39
N GLU A 86 3.34 -9.37 -6.51
CA GLU A 86 4.51 -8.58 -6.14
C GLU A 86 4.15 -7.40 -5.23
N TRP A 87 5.14 -6.97 -4.44
CA TRP A 87 5.06 -5.70 -3.72
C TRP A 87 5.25 -4.54 -4.71
N VAL A 88 4.34 -3.57 -4.70
CA VAL A 88 4.43 -2.38 -5.56
C VAL A 88 5.66 -1.53 -5.21
N ARG A 89 5.99 -1.43 -3.92
CA ARG A 89 7.24 -0.83 -3.41
C ARG A 89 7.70 -1.60 -2.18
N ALA A 90 8.51 -2.63 -2.40
CA ALA A 90 9.04 -3.46 -1.34
C ALA A 90 9.71 -2.61 -0.23
N GLY A 91 9.36 -2.90 1.03
CA GLY A 91 9.89 -2.18 2.20
C GLY A 91 9.33 -0.77 2.44
N GLN A 92 8.59 -0.18 1.49
CA GLN A 92 8.03 1.18 1.62
C GLN A 92 6.50 1.20 1.62
N SER A 93 5.86 0.19 1.04
CA SER A 93 4.41 0.09 0.98
C SER A 93 3.97 -1.36 1.13
N GLY A 94 2.88 -1.55 1.87
CA GLY A 94 2.14 -2.81 1.89
C GLY A 94 1.32 -3.07 0.62
N SER A 95 1.36 -2.22 -0.40
CA SER A 95 0.53 -2.40 -1.59
C SER A 95 1.05 -3.55 -2.44
N ILE A 96 0.14 -4.41 -2.90
CA ILE A 96 0.47 -5.60 -3.68
C ILE A 96 -0.24 -5.57 -5.02
N GLN A 97 0.41 -6.09 -6.05
CA GLN A 97 -0.13 -6.13 -7.41
C GLN A 97 -0.05 -7.55 -7.96
N PHE A 98 -1.10 -7.98 -8.66
CA PHE A 98 -1.13 -9.30 -9.29
C PHE A 98 -0.64 -9.17 -10.73
N LEU A 99 0.50 -9.80 -11.01
CA LEU A 99 1.19 -9.83 -12.30
C LEU A 99 0.43 -10.65 -13.34
N LYS A 100 -0.04 -11.82 -12.92
CA LYS A 100 -0.78 -12.78 -13.75
C LYS A 100 -2.04 -13.20 -13.01
N PRO A 101 -3.16 -12.48 -13.19
CA PRO A 101 -4.38 -12.77 -12.44
C PRO A 101 -4.94 -14.16 -12.78
N LYS A 102 -5.21 -14.96 -11.74
CA LYS A 102 -5.75 -16.32 -11.83
C LYS A 102 -7.09 -16.40 -11.12
N ARG A 103 -7.92 -17.40 -11.45
CA ARG A 103 -9.18 -17.65 -10.74
C ARG A 103 -8.97 -17.89 -9.25
N SER A 104 -7.86 -18.54 -8.89
CA SER A 104 -7.48 -18.78 -7.50
C SER A 104 -7.17 -17.49 -6.72
N HIS A 105 -7.01 -16.33 -7.35
CA HIS A 105 -6.80 -15.06 -6.64
C HIS A 105 -8.09 -14.48 -6.06
N GLU A 106 -9.26 -14.99 -6.43
CA GLU A 106 -10.50 -14.56 -5.81
C GLU A 106 -10.50 -14.87 -4.30
N GLY A 107 -11.02 -13.93 -3.51
CA GLY A 107 -11.16 -14.08 -2.08
C GLY A 107 -11.09 -12.78 -1.30
N TYR A 108 -11.08 -12.91 0.02
CA TYR A 108 -10.99 -11.78 0.94
C TYR A 108 -9.57 -11.57 1.41
N TYR A 109 -9.10 -10.34 1.29
CA TYR A 109 -7.74 -9.94 1.67
C TYR A 109 -7.76 -8.89 2.77
N GLN A 110 -6.76 -8.93 3.64
CA GLN A 110 -6.59 -7.92 4.69
C GLN A 110 -5.11 -7.71 5.00
N CYS A 111 -4.69 -6.44 5.09
CA CYS A 111 -3.32 -6.03 5.34
C CYS A 111 -3.11 -5.76 6.83
N PHE A 112 -2.04 -6.30 7.39
CA PHE A 112 -1.59 -6.07 8.75
C PHE A 112 -0.27 -5.33 8.68
N VAL A 113 -0.19 -4.19 9.35
CA VAL A 113 0.99 -3.33 9.37
C VAL A 113 1.45 -3.18 10.81
N SER A 114 2.69 -3.52 11.11
CA SER A 114 3.17 -3.54 12.49
C SER A 114 4.52 -2.84 12.69
N ASN A 115 4.71 -2.43 13.95
CA ASN A 115 5.97 -2.03 14.53
C ASN A 115 6.00 -2.48 16.00
N ILE A 116 7.05 -2.12 16.74
CA ILE A 116 7.20 -2.46 18.17
C ILE A 116 6.04 -1.99 19.08
N PHE A 117 5.25 -1.00 18.68
CA PHE A 117 4.17 -0.44 19.49
C PHE A 117 2.82 -1.12 19.22
N GLY A 118 2.68 -1.85 18.12
CA GLY A 118 1.46 -2.58 17.81
C GLY A 118 1.23 -2.79 16.32
N THR A 119 -0.02 -3.09 15.99
CA THR A 119 -0.44 -3.47 14.64
C THR A 119 -1.71 -2.70 14.25
N ALA A 120 -1.69 -2.11 13.06
CA ALA A 120 -2.88 -1.58 12.42
C ALA A 120 -3.37 -2.55 11.34
N VAL A 121 -4.69 -2.69 11.21
CA VAL A 121 -5.33 -3.65 10.31
C VAL A 121 -6.20 -2.89 9.32
N SER A 122 -6.05 -3.18 8.03
CA SER A 122 -6.81 -2.52 6.97
C SER A 122 -8.26 -2.96 6.91
N ASN A 123 -9.09 -2.25 6.14
CA ASN A 123 -10.35 -2.78 5.64
C ASN A 123 -10.13 -4.15 4.96
N LYS A 124 -11.12 -5.03 5.13
CA LYS A 124 -11.17 -6.31 4.43
C LYS A 124 -11.71 -6.06 3.02
N VAL A 125 -10.92 -6.43 2.01
CA VAL A 125 -11.27 -6.24 0.59
C VAL A 125 -11.63 -7.58 -0.04
N HIS A 126 -12.71 -7.61 -0.83
CA HIS A 126 -13.05 -8.74 -1.67
C HIS A 126 -12.46 -8.53 -3.06
N LEU A 127 -11.43 -9.32 -3.40
CA LEU A 127 -10.93 -9.39 -4.77
C LEU A 127 -11.81 -10.35 -5.56
N ARG A 128 -12.57 -9.83 -6.52
CA ARG A 128 -13.59 -10.57 -7.27
C ARG A 128 -13.20 -10.76 -8.72
N LEU A 129 -13.45 -11.96 -9.23
CA LEU A 129 -13.27 -12.22 -10.64
C LEU A 129 -14.41 -11.57 -11.43
N GLY A 130 -14.04 -10.59 -12.26
CA GLY A 130 -14.92 -9.96 -13.23
C GLY A 130 -15.27 -10.95 -14.35
N GLY A 131 -16.52 -11.38 -14.37
CA GLY A 131 -17.07 -12.13 -15.49
C GLY A 131 -17.50 -11.19 -16.60
N LEU A 132 -16.69 -11.06 -17.66
CA LEU A 132 -17.28 -10.84 -18.98
C LEU A 132 -17.86 -12.19 -19.40
N PHE A 133 -19.04 -12.55 -18.88
CA PHE A 133 -19.88 -13.42 -19.68
C PHE A 133 -20.09 -12.68 -21.00
N THR A 134 -20.05 -13.44 -22.07
CA THR A 134 -20.41 -13.17 -23.45
C THR A 134 -21.84 -12.60 -23.60
N PHE A 135 -22.26 -11.64 -22.77
CA PHE A 135 -23.52 -10.91 -22.89
C PHE A 135 -23.54 -10.11 -24.21
N PHE A 136 -22.38 -9.62 -24.65
CA PHE A 136 -22.23 -9.03 -26.00
C PHE A 136 -22.26 -10.04 -27.15
N HIS A 137 -22.06 -11.34 -26.89
CA HIS A 137 -22.25 -12.36 -27.93
C HIS A 137 -23.71 -12.82 -27.99
N PHE A 138 -24.48 -12.74 -26.91
CA PHE A 138 -25.91 -13.08 -26.96
C PHE A 138 -26.80 -11.92 -27.43
N PHE A 139 -26.40 -10.66 -27.28
CA PHE A 139 -27.17 -9.52 -27.80
C PHE A 139 -27.07 -9.32 -29.32
N PHE A 140 -26.06 -9.90 -29.98
CA PHE A 140 -25.90 -9.82 -31.44
C PHE A 140 -26.49 -11.01 -32.21
N VAL A 141 -27.06 -12.00 -31.53
CA VAL A 141 -27.72 -13.17 -32.17
C VAL A 141 -29.23 -13.17 -31.94
N ILE A 142 -29.78 -12.09 -31.34
CA ILE A 142 -31.23 -11.88 -31.18
C ILE A 142 -31.66 -10.49 -31.69
N PHE A 143 -30.95 -9.95 -32.68
CA PHE A 143 -31.44 -8.87 -33.56
C PHE A 143 -31.06 -9.17 -35.00
#